data_AF-K1XW09-F1
#
_entry.id   AF-K1XW09-F1
#
_cell.length_a   1.000
_cell.length_b   1.000
_cell.length_c   1.000
_cell.angle_alpha   90.00
_cell.angle_beta   90.00
_cell.angle_gamma   90.00
#
_symmetry.space_group_name_H-M   'P 1'
#
loop_
_entity.id
_entity.type
_entity.pdbx_description
1 polymer ?
#
loop_
_entity_poly.entity_id
_entity_poly.type
_entity_poly.pdbx_seq_one_letter_code
_entity_poly.pdbx_strand_id
1 'polypeptide(L)'
;MDGSARPFINLLREAGTQVQGKGRKLLVIKKEISVSNGDGMAMFLPSPDFRITYKIEFGHPFIGVQQYHLKFSDVSYEEEICSARTFGFLKDVEYLQAKGLALGGSLKNAVVLDDHRIINKEGLRCPDEFVKHKILDAIGDLSLLGIPIIGHFVAYKSGHRLNNLLLKELMARRECWTTAGGFGGELSDEAAARPISSFQTPASIQASIPVI
;
A
#
# COMPACT_ATOMS: atom_id res chain seq x y z
N MET A 1 9.85 -15.07 -2.23
CA MET A 1 8.98 -15.07 -1.04
C MET A 1 7.65 -15.74 -1.39
N ASP A 2 6.58 -15.50 -0.61
CA ASP A 2 5.29 -16.19 -0.73
C ASP A 2 4.24 -15.43 -1.58
N GLY A 3 4.67 -14.39 -2.30
CA GLY A 3 3.77 -13.53 -3.08
C GLY A 3 3.15 -12.37 -2.32
N SER A 4 3.42 -12.24 -1.02
CA SER A 4 2.96 -11.15 -0.17
C SER A 4 4.13 -10.33 0.40
N ALA A 5 3.84 -9.29 1.19
CA ALA A 5 4.84 -8.49 1.86
C ALA A 5 5.24 -9.04 3.25
N ARG A 6 4.44 -9.94 3.84
CA ARG A 6 4.63 -10.46 5.20
C ARG A 6 6.05 -10.97 5.45
N PRO A 7 6.67 -11.76 4.56
CA PRO A 7 8.02 -12.24 4.84
C PRO A 7 9.07 -11.12 4.92
N PHE A 8 8.89 -10.01 4.21
CA PHE A 8 9.76 -8.84 4.33
C PHE A 8 9.55 -8.12 5.65
N ILE A 9 8.31 -8.02 6.12
CA ILE A 9 7.99 -7.42 7.43
C ILE A 9 8.65 -8.22 8.56
N ASN A 10 8.61 -9.55 8.50
CA ASN A 10 9.29 -10.39 9.49
C ASN A 10 10.80 -10.11 9.53
N LEU A 11 11.45 -10.08 8.36
CA LEU A 11 12.89 -9.78 8.26
C LEU A 11 13.24 -8.37 8.76
N LEU A 12 12.41 -7.37 8.45
CA LEU A 12 12.62 -6.00 8.92
C LEU A 12 12.43 -5.87 10.45
N ARG A 13 11.47 -6.61 11.01
CA ARG A 13 11.27 -6.67 12.48
C ARG A 13 12.44 -7.32 13.18
N GLU A 14 12.97 -8.40 12.62
CA GLU A 14 14.16 -9.08 13.13
C GLU A 14 15.40 -8.17 13.09
N ALA A 15 15.57 -7.40 12.00
CA ALA A 15 16.67 -6.44 11.89
C ALA A 15 16.52 -5.23 12.83
N GLY A 16 15.28 -4.81 13.10
CA GLY A 16 14.96 -3.64 13.92
C GLY A 16 15.17 -2.31 13.17
N THR A 17 14.82 -1.20 13.84
CA THR A 17 14.95 0.16 13.31
C THR A 17 15.80 1.05 14.21
N GLN A 18 16.44 2.06 13.62
CA GLN A 18 17.20 3.07 14.35
C GLN A 18 16.64 4.47 14.04
N VAL A 19 16.34 5.22 15.10
CA VAL A 19 15.88 6.62 14.98
C VAL A 19 17.05 7.50 14.51
N GLN A 20 16.77 8.35 13.53
CA GLN A 20 17.73 9.33 13.01
C GLN A 20 17.41 10.73 13.57
N GLY A 21 18.44 11.57 13.72
CA GLY A 21 18.30 12.93 14.25
C GLY A 21 17.67 13.96 13.29
N LYS A 22 16.91 13.52 12.29
CA LYS A 22 16.24 14.40 11.30
C LYS A 22 14.74 14.18 11.32
N GLY A 23 13.98 15.27 11.33
CA GLY A 23 12.52 15.23 11.22
C GLY A 23 12.08 14.67 9.86
N ARG A 24 11.06 13.80 9.89
CA ARG A 24 10.47 13.23 8.68
C ARG A 24 9.58 14.28 8.00
N LYS A 25 9.83 14.52 6.71
CA LYS A 25 8.92 15.33 5.88
C LYS A 25 7.71 14.48 5.49
N LEU A 26 6.56 15.13 5.38
CA LEU A 26 5.30 14.57 4.91
C LEU A 26 4.80 15.39 3.74
N LEU A 27 4.22 14.75 2.72
CA LEU A 27 3.46 15.41 1.67
C LEU A 27 1.99 15.45 2.07
N VAL A 28 1.41 16.64 2.18
CA VAL A 28 0.01 16.83 2.57
C VAL A 28 -0.79 17.26 1.36
N ILE A 29 -1.81 16.48 0.98
CA ILE A 29 -2.74 16.79 -0.10
C ILE A 29 -3.65 17.95 0.33
N LYS A 30 -3.72 18.98 -0.52
CA LYS A 30 -4.50 20.21 -0.30
C LYS A 30 -5.67 20.37 -1.25
N LYS A 31 -5.59 19.77 -2.44
CA LYS A 31 -6.66 19.77 -3.44
C LYS A 31 -6.78 18.39 -4.08
N GLU A 32 -7.93 18.13 -4.66
CA GLU A 32 -8.14 16.93 -5.45
C GLU A 32 -7.20 16.88 -6.66
N ILE A 33 -6.61 15.71 -6.92
CA ILE A 33 -5.94 15.37 -8.17
C ILE A 33 -6.45 14.01 -8.63
N SER A 34 -6.83 13.88 -9.89
CA SER A 34 -7.31 12.62 -10.45
C SER A 34 -6.70 12.36 -11.83
N VAL A 35 -6.58 11.07 -12.15
CA VAL A 35 -6.18 10.57 -13.46
C VAL A 35 -7.06 9.38 -13.84
N SER A 36 -7.33 9.24 -15.14
CA SER A 36 -8.14 8.13 -15.67
C SER A 36 -7.47 7.49 -16.87
N ASN A 37 -7.73 6.20 -17.09
CA ASN A 37 -7.24 5.47 -18.25
C ASN A 37 -8.21 4.31 -18.58
N GLY A 38 -8.93 4.44 -19.70
CA GLY A 38 -10.07 3.57 -19.98
C GLY A 38 -11.10 3.67 -18.86
N ASP A 39 -11.53 2.52 -18.34
CA ASP A 39 -12.49 2.45 -17.22
C ASP A 39 -11.84 2.62 -15.84
N GLY A 40 -10.51 2.76 -15.77
CA GLY A 40 -9.76 2.89 -14.52
C GLY A 40 -9.58 4.34 -14.11
N MET A 41 -9.64 4.61 -12.80
CA MET A 41 -9.41 5.92 -12.20
C MET A 41 -8.59 5.80 -10.91
N ALA A 42 -7.72 6.77 -10.66
CA ALA A 42 -7.03 6.96 -9.39
C ALA A 42 -7.02 8.45 -9.02
N MET A 43 -7.18 8.76 -7.74
CA MET A 43 -7.17 10.14 -7.25
C MET A 43 -6.63 10.27 -5.83
N PHE A 44 -6.23 11.50 -5.50
CA PHE A 44 -5.98 11.94 -4.14
C PHE A 44 -7.00 13.00 -3.74
N LEU A 45 -7.54 12.87 -2.54
CA LEU A 45 -8.40 13.86 -1.88
C LEU A 45 -7.72 14.39 -0.61
N PRO A 46 -7.96 15.65 -0.22
CA PRO A 46 -7.53 16.15 1.08
C PRO A 46 -8.10 15.30 2.22
N SER A 47 -7.26 14.90 3.16
CA SER A 47 -7.66 14.13 4.33
C SER A 47 -6.68 14.35 5.48
N PRO A 48 -7.12 14.35 6.74
CA PRO A 48 -6.20 14.49 7.88
C PRO A 48 -5.32 13.25 8.07
N ASP A 49 -5.76 12.08 7.62
CA ASP A 49 -5.05 10.80 7.76
C ASP A 49 -4.62 10.27 6.37
N PHE A 50 -3.69 9.33 6.34
CA PHE A 50 -3.49 8.53 5.12
C PHE A 50 -4.58 7.45 5.03
N ARG A 51 -5.42 7.56 4.01
CA ARG A 51 -6.52 6.62 3.77
C ARG A 51 -6.43 6.05 2.36
N ILE A 52 -6.87 4.82 2.21
CA ILE A 52 -6.96 4.13 0.93
C ILE A 52 -8.38 3.60 0.75
N THR A 53 -8.99 3.88 -0.39
CA THR A 53 -10.20 3.20 -0.85
C THR A 53 -9.91 2.60 -2.19
N TYR A 54 -10.01 1.28 -2.28
CA TYR A 54 -9.70 0.55 -3.49
C TYR A 54 -10.88 -0.29 -3.89
N LYS A 55 -11.34 -0.11 -5.13
CA LYS A 55 -12.37 -0.92 -5.75
C LYS A 55 -11.80 -1.64 -6.97
N ILE A 56 -11.89 -2.96 -6.95
CA ILE A 56 -11.56 -3.81 -8.08
C ILE A 56 -12.84 -4.35 -8.72
N GLU A 57 -12.76 -4.63 -10.02
CA GLU A 57 -13.83 -5.23 -10.78
C GLU A 57 -13.21 -6.15 -11.82
N PHE A 58 -13.38 -7.45 -11.60
CA PHE A 58 -12.91 -8.49 -12.48
C PHE A 58 -14.12 -9.29 -12.98
N GLY A 59 -14.16 -9.56 -14.28
CA GLY A 59 -15.14 -10.45 -14.92
C GLY A 59 -14.88 -11.93 -14.59
N HIS A 60 -14.58 -12.23 -13.33
CA HIS A 60 -14.29 -13.57 -12.84
C HIS A 60 -15.15 -13.87 -11.61
N PRO A 61 -15.90 -14.98 -11.56
CA PRO A 61 -16.92 -15.23 -10.55
C PRO A 61 -16.38 -15.26 -9.11
N PHE A 62 -15.13 -15.66 -8.91
CA PHE A 62 -14.49 -15.71 -7.58
C PHE A 62 -13.89 -14.37 -7.11
N ILE A 63 -13.69 -13.42 -8.02
CA ILE A 63 -13.15 -12.10 -7.68
C ILE A 63 -14.29 -11.09 -7.67
N GLY A 64 -15.01 -10.98 -8.78
CA GLY A 64 -16.14 -10.09 -8.94
C GLY A 64 -15.78 -8.62 -8.71
N VAL A 65 -16.71 -7.92 -8.07
CA VAL A 65 -16.51 -6.54 -7.60
C VAL A 65 -16.21 -6.58 -6.11
N GLN A 66 -15.07 -6.00 -5.72
CA GLN A 66 -14.69 -5.89 -4.32
C GLN A 66 -14.27 -4.46 -4.00
N GLN A 67 -14.56 -4.00 -2.79
CA GLN A 67 -14.15 -2.70 -2.30
C GLN A 67 -13.61 -2.83 -0.89
N TYR A 68 -12.50 -2.15 -0.61
CA TYR A 68 -11.90 -2.10 0.72
C TYR A 68 -11.51 -0.68 1.09
N HIS A 69 -11.71 -0.34 2.37
CA HIS A 69 -11.35 0.95 2.94
C HIS A 69 -10.36 0.74 4.06
N LEU A 70 -9.17 1.32 3.93
CA LEU A 70 -8.10 1.24 4.90
C LEU A 70 -7.78 2.65 5.42
N LYS A 71 -7.83 2.83 6.74
CA LYS A 71 -7.11 3.94 7.39
C LYS A 71 -5.72 3.42 7.75
N PHE A 72 -4.70 3.89 7.05
CA PHE A 72 -3.37 3.30 7.13
C PHE A 72 -2.69 3.59 8.47
N SER A 73 -2.08 2.56 9.03
CA SER A 73 -1.17 2.56 10.18
C SER A 73 -0.27 1.33 10.08
N ASP A 74 0.83 1.26 10.84
CA ASP A 74 1.64 0.04 10.90
C ASP A 74 0.83 -1.19 11.31
N VAL A 75 -0.03 -1.01 12.31
CA VAL A 75 -0.86 -2.09 12.86
C VAL A 75 -1.81 -2.60 11.79
N SER A 76 -2.57 -1.71 11.13
CA SER A 76 -3.51 -2.12 10.07
C SER A 76 -2.79 -2.67 8.84
N TYR A 77 -1.62 -2.14 8.48
CA TYR A 77 -0.81 -2.70 7.40
C TYR A 77 -0.35 -4.12 7.73
N GLU A 78 0.14 -4.34 8.95
CA GLU A 78 0.63 -5.63 9.39
C GLU A 78 -0.51 -6.64 9.55
N GLU A 79 -1.63 -6.27 10.17
CA GLU A 79 -2.74 -7.17 10.45
C GLU A 79 -3.59 -7.46 9.20
N GLU A 80 -3.83 -6.46 8.35
CA GLU A 80 -4.84 -6.56 7.30
C GLU A 80 -4.25 -6.72 5.89
N ILE A 81 -3.08 -6.14 5.60
CA ILE A 81 -2.60 -5.97 4.22
C ILE A 81 -1.41 -6.85 3.89
N CYS A 82 -0.38 -6.88 4.73
CA CYS A 82 0.94 -7.41 4.32
C CYS A 82 0.92 -8.91 3.98
N SER A 83 -0.06 -9.68 4.48
CA SER A 83 -0.22 -11.10 4.17
C SER A 83 -0.92 -11.38 2.83
N ALA A 84 -1.48 -10.38 2.15
CA ALA A 84 -2.25 -10.61 0.91
C ALA A 84 -1.33 -10.96 -0.26
N ARG A 85 -1.52 -12.15 -0.84
CA ARG A 85 -0.68 -12.65 -1.93
C ARG A 85 -1.09 -12.09 -3.28
N THR A 86 -0.10 -12.00 -4.18
CA THR A 86 -0.35 -11.72 -5.59
C THR A 86 -1.19 -12.82 -6.23
N PHE A 87 -1.87 -12.50 -7.32
CA PHE A 87 -2.77 -13.42 -7.99
C PHE A 87 -2.71 -13.30 -9.51
N GLY A 88 -3.02 -14.41 -10.18
CA GLY A 88 -3.04 -14.47 -11.63
C GLY A 88 -3.88 -15.64 -12.14
N PHE A 89 -4.17 -15.63 -13.44
CA PHE A 89 -4.92 -16.70 -14.09
C PHE A 89 -3.96 -17.77 -14.62
N LEU A 90 -4.34 -19.05 -14.48
CA LEU A 90 -3.54 -20.20 -14.90
C LEU A 90 -3.10 -20.08 -16.38
N LYS A 91 -4.06 -19.74 -17.26
CA LYS A 91 -3.80 -19.52 -18.69
C LYS A 91 -2.74 -18.44 -18.96
N ASP A 92 -2.73 -17.37 -18.16
CA ASP A 92 -1.77 -16.29 -18.31
C ASP A 92 -0.39 -16.72 -17.81
N VAL A 93 -0.33 -17.48 -16.71
CA VAL A 93 0.92 -18.04 -16.18
C VAL A 93 1.56 -18.98 -17.19
N GLU A 94 0.80 -19.93 -17.74
CA GLU A 94 1.29 -20.87 -18.76
C GLU A 94 1.79 -20.15 -20.01
N TYR A 95 1.03 -19.16 -20.49
CA TYR A 95 1.42 -18.33 -21.63
C TYR A 95 2.69 -17.51 -21.37
N LEU A 96 2.81 -16.89 -20.19
CA LEU A 96 4.00 -16.12 -19.81
C LEU A 96 5.23 -17.03 -19.70
N GLN A 97 5.09 -18.21 -19.09
CA GLN A 97 6.18 -19.18 -18.95
C GLN A 97 6.65 -19.71 -20.31
N ALA A 98 5.72 -19.99 -21.23
CA ALA A 98 6.07 -20.35 -22.61
C ALA A 98 6.86 -19.26 -23.35
N LYS A 99 6.76 -18.00 -22.92
CA LYS A 99 7.52 -16.85 -23.42
C LYS A 99 8.76 -16.51 -22.60
N GLY A 100 9.16 -17.36 -21.65
CA GLY A 100 10.32 -17.11 -20.79
C GLY A 100 10.07 -16.07 -19.68
N LEU A 101 8.82 -15.70 -19.41
CA LEU A 101 8.41 -14.78 -18.36
C LEU A 101 7.78 -15.55 -17.19
N ALA A 102 7.72 -14.94 -15.99
CA ALA A 102 7.12 -15.56 -14.80
C ALA A 102 7.61 -16.99 -14.48
N LEU A 103 8.86 -17.32 -14.82
CA LEU A 103 9.45 -18.66 -14.66
C LEU A 103 9.50 -19.15 -13.20
N GLY A 104 9.54 -18.22 -12.24
CA GLY A 104 9.47 -18.53 -10.81
C GLY A 104 8.05 -18.60 -10.25
N GLY A 105 7.01 -18.32 -11.06
CA GLY A 105 5.62 -18.31 -10.62
C GLY A 105 5.13 -19.71 -10.26
N SER A 106 4.53 -19.85 -9.08
CA SER A 106 4.00 -21.12 -8.58
C SER A 106 2.89 -20.90 -7.56
N LEU A 107 2.15 -21.95 -7.21
CA LEU A 107 1.14 -21.91 -6.14
C LEU A 107 1.72 -21.51 -4.77
N LYS A 108 3.05 -21.65 -4.58
CA LYS A 108 3.74 -21.24 -3.35
C LYS A 108 3.89 -19.73 -3.22
N ASN A 109 3.77 -18.98 -4.32
CA ASN A 109 4.03 -17.54 -4.35
C ASN A 109 2.96 -16.72 -5.09
N ALA A 110 1.83 -17.32 -5.42
CA ALA A 110 0.68 -16.65 -5.98
C ALA A 110 -0.61 -17.43 -5.68
N VAL A 111 -1.72 -16.70 -5.61
CA VAL A 111 -3.07 -17.27 -5.75
C VAL A 111 -3.33 -17.44 -7.24
N VAL A 112 -3.53 -18.68 -7.68
CA VAL A 112 -3.78 -18.98 -9.10
C VAL A 112 -5.24 -19.38 -9.27
N LEU A 113 -5.89 -18.81 -10.29
CA LEU A 113 -7.27 -19.11 -10.65
C LEU A 113 -7.33 -19.75 -12.04
N ASP A 114 -8.15 -20.79 -12.21
CA ASP A 114 -8.66 -21.17 -13.53
C ASP A 114 -10.02 -20.45 -13.77
N ASP A 115 -10.70 -20.72 -14.89
CA ASP A 115 -11.98 -20.06 -15.20
C ASP A 115 -13.14 -20.49 -14.27
N HIS A 116 -12.92 -21.42 -13.34
CA HIS A 116 -13.95 -22.07 -12.52
C HIS A 116 -13.66 -22.14 -11.02
N ARG A 117 -12.41 -21.94 -10.57
CA ARG A 117 -12.01 -22.08 -9.17
C ARG A 117 -10.64 -21.47 -8.87
N ILE A 118 -10.36 -21.36 -7.57
CA ILE A 118 -9.01 -21.15 -7.04
C ILE A 118 -8.27 -22.50 -7.02
N ILE A 119 -7.05 -22.52 -7.55
CA ILE A 119 -6.22 -23.74 -7.68
C ILE A 119 -5.49 -24.09 -6.37
N ASN A 120 -5.15 -23.08 -5.58
CA ASN A 120 -4.52 -23.24 -4.27
C ASN A 120 -5.38 -24.13 -3.36
N LYS A 121 -4.85 -25.27 -2.90
CA LYS A 121 -5.59 -26.23 -2.05
C LYS A 121 -6.00 -25.63 -0.71
N GLU A 122 -5.16 -24.75 -0.18
CA GLU A 122 -5.38 -23.99 1.05
C GLU A 122 -6.36 -22.82 0.87
N GLY A 123 -6.73 -22.49 -0.36
CA GLY A 123 -7.63 -21.38 -0.67
C GLY A 123 -7.00 -20.00 -0.42
N LEU A 124 -7.85 -19.04 -0.08
CA LEU A 124 -7.46 -17.67 0.26
C LEU A 124 -7.10 -17.55 1.75
N ARG A 125 -6.20 -16.63 2.08
CA ARG A 125 -5.87 -16.26 3.46
C ARG A 125 -6.99 -15.45 4.12
N CYS A 126 -7.73 -14.68 3.31
CA CYS A 126 -8.93 -13.97 3.73
C CYS A 126 -9.88 -13.78 2.51
N PRO A 127 -11.18 -13.55 2.72
CA PRO A 127 -12.16 -13.44 1.62
C PRO A 127 -11.87 -12.30 0.63
N ASP A 128 -11.19 -11.26 1.10
CA ASP A 128 -10.86 -10.02 0.39
C ASP A 128 -9.37 -9.94 -0.01
N GLU A 129 -8.68 -11.08 -0.10
CA GLU A 129 -7.23 -11.16 -0.40
C GLU A 129 -6.88 -10.43 -1.72
N PHE A 130 -7.74 -10.49 -2.74
CA PHE A 130 -7.49 -9.86 -4.05
C PHE A 130 -7.44 -8.32 -3.97
N VAL A 131 -8.44 -7.69 -3.36
CA VAL A 131 -8.47 -6.22 -3.21
C VAL A 131 -7.41 -5.75 -2.22
N LYS A 132 -7.14 -6.51 -1.15
CA LYS A 132 -6.06 -6.21 -0.21
C LYS A 132 -4.68 -6.28 -0.87
N HIS A 133 -4.45 -7.21 -1.78
CA HIS A 133 -3.22 -7.23 -2.56
C HIS A 133 -3.09 -6.01 -3.47
N LYS A 134 -4.21 -5.51 -4.05
CA LYS A 134 -4.17 -4.25 -4.81
C LYS A 134 -3.92 -3.01 -3.95
N ILE A 135 -4.32 -3.04 -2.68
CA ILE A 135 -3.91 -2.02 -1.71
C ILE A 135 -2.42 -2.15 -1.38
N LEU A 136 -1.91 -3.37 -1.20
CA LEU A 136 -0.47 -3.63 -1.01
C LEU A 136 0.35 -3.09 -2.18
N ASP A 137 -0.04 -3.40 -3.42
CA ASP A 137 0.55 -2.87 -4.66
C ASP A 137 0.56 -1.33 -4.64
N ALA A 138 -0.59 -0.71 -4.33
CA ALA A 138 -0.71 0.74 -4.30
C ALA A 138 0.18 1.40 -3.23
N ILE A 139 0.27 0.83 -2.03
CA ILE A 139 1.17 1.33 -0.98
C ILE A 139 2.63 1.29 -1.47
N GLY A 140 3.03 0.21 -2.14
CA GLY A 140 4.33 0.09 -2.79
C GLY A 140 4.56 1.16 -3.86
N ASP A 141 3.63 1.32 -4.79
CA ASP A 141 3.73 2.31 -5.87
C ASP A 141 3.80 3.74 -5.33
N LEU A 142 2.94 4.09 -4.36
CA LEU A 142 2.90 5.41 -3.73
C LEU A 142 4.18 5.72 -2.95
N SER A 143 4.84 4.69 -2.39
CA SER A 143 6.11 4.85 -1.69
C SER A 143 7.27 5.31 -2.59
N LEU A 144 7.14 5.16 -3.93
CA LEU A 144 8.13 5.64 -4.90
C LEU A 144 8.31 7.17 -4.88
N LEU A 145 7.37 7.91 -4.29
CA LEU A 145 7.54 9.34 -4.02
C LEU A 145 8.69 9.62 -3.04
N GLY A 146 9.06 8.65 -2.20
CA GLY A 146 10.12 8.76 -1.20
C GLY A 146 9.74 9.59 0.04
N ILE A 147 8.53 10.15 0.08
CA ILE A 147 7.98 10.95 1.18
C ILE A 147 6.58 10.42 1.50
N PRO A 148 6.23 10.15 2.77
CA PRO A 148 4.89 9.69 3.13
C PRO A 148 3.82 10.73 2.79
N ILE A 149 2.66 10.24 2.39
CA ILE A 149 1.53 11.06 1.96
C ILE A 149 0.49 11.11 3.08
N ILE A 150 -0.06 12.30 3.33
CA ILE A 150 -1.25 12.54 4.14
C ILE A 150 -2.35 13.01 3.19
N GLY A 151 -3.41 12.22 3.09
CA GLY A 151 -4.47 12.36 2.10
C GLY A 151 -5.22 11.04 1.89
N HIS A 152 -6.29 11.08 1.11
CA HIS A 152 -7.08 9.91 0.80
C HIS A 152 -6.86 9.49 -0.65
N PHE A 153 -6.18 8.36 -0.84
CA PHE A 153 -6.04 7.72 -2.13
C PHE A 153 -7.30 6.91 -2.45
N VAL A 154 -7.95 7.22 -3.58
CA VAL A 154 -9.12 6.48 -4.06
C VAL A 154 -8.80 5.90 -5.43
N ALA A 155 -9.03 4.61 -5.60
CA ALA A 155 -8.74 3.89 -6.83
C ALA A 155 -9.90 2.98 -7.24
N TYR A 156 -10.22 2.99 -8.53
CA TYR A 156 -11.17 2.10 -9.16
C TYR A 156 -10.53 1.49 -10.41
N LYS A 157 -10.46 0.15 -10.49
CA LYS A 157 -9.78 -0.58 -11.58
C LYS A 157 -8.36 -0.04 -11.88
N SER A 158 -7.69 0.49 -10.84
CA SER A 158 -6.31 1.00 -10.96
C SER A 158 -5.29 -0.14 -10.95
N GLY A 159 -4.07 0.17 -11.39
CA GLY A 159 -2.89 -0.68 -11.27
C GLY A 159 -1.62 0.19 -11.37
N HIS A 160 -0.44 -0.43 -11.43
CA HIS A 160 0.85 0.27 -11.35
C HIS A 160 0.99 1.46 -12.32
N ARG A 161 0.51 1.32 -13.56
CA ARG A 161 0.55 2.39 -14.56
C ARG A 161 -0.23 3.62 -14.11
N LEU A 162 -1.45 3.42 -13.60
CA LEU A 162 -2.33 4.52 -13.22
C LEU A 162 -1.90 5.14 -11.89
N ASN A 163 -1.41 4.34 -10.94
CA ASN A 163 -0.79 4.81 -9.71
C ASN A 163 0.43 5.71 -10.02
N ASN A 164 1.32 5.27 -10.91
CA ASN A 164 2.48 6.08 -11.33
C ASN A 164 2.07 7.35 -12.08
N LEU A 165 1.05 7.28 -12.94
CA LEU A 165 0.51 8.45 -13.63
C LEU A 165 -0.02 9.48 -12.63
N LEU A 166 -0.74 9.04 -11.60
CA LEU A 166 -1.23 9.92 -10.55
C LEU A 166 -0.08 10.61 -9.80
N LEU A 167 0.99 9.89 -9.47
CA LEU A 167 2.16 10.48 -8.83
C LEU A 167 2.84 11.53 -9.72
N LYS A 168 2.94 11.28 -11.03
CA LYS A 168 3.46 12.28 -11.98
C LYS A 168 2.59 13.53 -12.02
N GLU A 169 1.27 13.36 -12.07
CA GLU A 169 0.32 14.48 -12.07
C GLU A 169 0.38 15.28 -10.77
N LEU A 170 0.44 14.59 -9.62
CA LEU A 170 0.63 15.21 -8.30
C LEU A 170 1.90 16.06 -8.26
N MET A 171 3.02 15.55 -8.79
CA MET A 171 4.29 16.27 -8.79
C MET A 171 4.31 17.47 -9.75
N ALA A 172 3.53 17.41 -10.84
CA ALA A 172 3.35 18.53 -11.76
C ALA A 172 2.47 19.66 -11.17
N ARG A 173 1.45 19.30 -10.37
CA ARG A 173 0.51 20.25 -9.75
C ARG A 173 0.89 20.65 -8.34
N ARG A 174 1.86 21.56 -8.23
CA ARG A 174 2.42 22.03 -6.94
C ARG A 174 1.38 22.72 -6.05
N GLU A 175 0.33 23.28 -6.61
CA GLU A 175 -0.77 23.89 -5.88
C GLU A 175 -1.68 22.88 -5.15
N CYS A 176 -1.57 21.59 -5.47
CA CYS A 176 -2.41 20.56 -4.88
C CYS A 176 -1.81 19.92 -3.63
N TRP A 177 -0.58 20.27 -3.24
CA TRP A 177 0.06 19.72 -2.05
C TRP A 177 1.05 20.69 -1.40
N THR A 178 1.41 20.41 -0.15
CA THR A 178 2.50 21.08 0.55
C THR A 178 3.31 20.05 1.33
N THR A 179 4.47 20.44 1.86
CA THR A 179 5.21 19.62 2.81
C THR A 179 4.96 20.06 4.24
N ALA A 180 4.77 19.11 5.15
CA ALA A 180 4.83 19.33 6.59
C ALA A 180 6.05 18.61 7.18
N GLY A 181 6.63 19.15 8.26
CA GLY A 181 7.75 18.54 8.97
C GLY A 181 9.14 19.07 8.60
N GLY A 182 9.93 19.36 9.62
CA GLY A 182 11.30 19.88 9.55
C GLY A 182 11.67 20.54 10.89
N PHE A 183 12.87 20.31 11.40
CA PHE A 183 13.42 21.12 12.49
C PHE A 183 13.61 22.55 11.95
N GLY A 184 12.67 23.46 12.24
CA GLY A 184 12.81 24.89 11.91
C GLY A 184 11.66 25.55 11.13
N GLY A 185 10.40 25.33 11.52
CA GLY A 185 9.26 26.13 11.03
C GLY A 185 8.01 25.84 11.87
N GLU A 186 7.34 26.90 12.31
CA GLU A 186 6.22 26.88 13.26
C GLU A 186 5.17 25.82 12.90
N LEU A 187 5.00 24.89 13.84
CA LEU A 187 3.96 23.88 13.81
C LEU A 187 2.65 24.58 14.16
N SER A 188 1.62 24.44 13.32
CA SER A 188 0.26 24.44 13.84
C SER A 188 0.09 23.11 14.60
N ASP A 189 -0.17 23.20 15.90
CA ASP A 189 -0.04 22.14 16.91
C ASP A 189 -0.75 20.80 16.62
N GLU A 190 -1.64 20.70 15.63
CA GLU A 190 -2.39 19.47 15.33
C GLU A 190 -1.70 18.46 14.40
N ALA A 191 -0.70 18.88 13.62
CA ALA A 191 0.00 18.00 12.67
C ALA A 191 1.28 17.37 13.24
N ALA A 192 1.89 18.00 14.25
CA ALA A 192 3.13 17.58 14.89
C ALA A 192 2.97 16.33 15.79
N ALA A 193 1.76 16.12 16.31
CA ALA A 193 1.48 15.16 17.37
C ALA A 193 1.15 13.74 16.89
N ARG A 194 1.23 13.47 15.58
CA ARG A 194 0.83 12.17 15.04
C ARG A 194 2.04 11.23 14.96
N PRO A 195 2.09 10.14 15.76
CA PRO A 195 3.18 9.19 15.64
C PRO A 195 3.14 8.55 14.26
N ILE A 196 4.15 8.82 13.44
CA ILE A 196 4.35 8.14 12.16
C ILE A 196 5.19 6.90 12.48
N SER A 197 4.55 5.89 13.07
CA SER A 197 5.25 4.66 13.40
C SER A 197 5.68 3.92 12.11
N SER A 198 6.81 3.22 12.20
CA SER A 198 7.22 2.10 11.35
C SER A 198 7.95 1.08 12.22
N PHE A 199 7.19 0.47 13.15
CA PHE A 199 7.53 -0.63 14.07
C PHE A 199 8.17 -0.21 15.42
N GLN A 200 7.45 -0.45 16.52
CA GLN A 200 7.75 0.00 17.90
C GLN A 200 9.16 -0.37 18.40
N THR A 201 9.76 0.57 19.15
CA THR A 201 11.03 0.46 19.88
C THR A 201 11.03 -0.76 20.83
N PRO A 202 12.13 -1.52 20.97
CA PRO A 202 12.24 -2.55 22.01
C PRO A 202 12.05 -1.95 23.41
N ALA A 203 11.34 -2.67 24.29
CA ALA A 203 11.01 -2.25 25.65
C ALA A 203 12.21 -1.89 26.55
N SER A 204 13.45 -2.18 26.11
CA SER A 204 14.69 -1.83 26.81
C SER A 204 14.98 -0.33 26.89
N ILE A 205 14.21 0.54 26.24
CA ILE A 205 14.37 2.00 26.25
C ILE A 205 13.23 2.71 27.02
N GLN A 206 12.28 1.97 27.60
CA GLN A 206 11.15 2.54 28.35
C GLN A 206 11.49 2.87 29.82
N ALA A 207 12.68 2.50 30.29
CA ALA A 207 13.07 2.60 31.71
C ALA A 207 13.82 3.89 32.10
N SER A 208 13.94 4.90 31.22
CA SER A 208 14.77 6.07 31.49
C SER A 208 14.14 7.41 31.11
N ILE A 209 12.86 7.61 31.44
CA ILE A 209 12.26 8.96 31.47
C ILE A 209 11.42 9.09 32.75
N PRO A 210 11.71 10.05 33.63
CA PRO A 210 10.97 10.23 34.87
C PRO A 210 9.56 10.73 34.56
N VAL A 211 8.57 10.11 35.20
CA VAL A 211 7.19 10.59 35.24
C VAL A 211 7.16 11.85 36.09
N ILE A 212 6.63 12.94 35.53
CA ILE A 212 6.02 14.04 36.28
C ILE A 212 4.56 14.06 35.88
#